data_AF-A0A7C5MXF1-F1
#
_entry.id   AF-A0A7C5MXF1-F1
#
_cell.length_a   1.000
_cell.length_b   1.000
_cell.length_c   1.000
_cell.angle_alpha   90.00
_cell.angle_beta   90.00
_cell.angle_gamma   90.00
#
_symmetry.space_group_name_H-M   'P 1'
#
loop_
_entity.id
_entity.type
_entity.pdbx_description
1 polymer ?
#
loop_
_entity_poly.entity_id
_entity_poly.type
_entity_poly.pdbx_seq_one_letter_code
_entity_poly.pdbx_strand_id
1 'polypeptide(L)'
;MAEKHTEVHLTELNKLLQHEEADPEHLKELTQEIASDKILKHPIVVDEKTNVILDGEHRFNALKNLGCKRIPVIYVNYESPNIEVQTWRGNHQITKREIIQAALTGKKFPPKTSRHMIRNSDVLTHISSIEKRVDIPLEVLKSELEITELKNVKTAMNITLKDTLPFYARFLKTEVVDTPLIVEEKTGVLLDGYEAFQALDLLSAEKAPTFKVNIEGIALKTLNPQLRNLTKEAVLKAGLRGPKLPPKSFSVLAEHAKVNVPLRELLTTKRRNRKTLKVYNNTLELLYEGWPTPLVKLNSLSTNNRSVWAKLECYNPFSNSVKDRIGWYMIKEAMEKNELKQVLYEATSTNTGIALTSIANTLGIKTKLYIPKTIQKASDIFLEALGAEVVRLPVGLTVEAISQVNSDAKAEGAAHLNQFENDANFKVHLKYTAKEIDNQLKSLGLKPTCIIGGLGTSGHMSAISYYFKTKYGENVKIVGVQPSQNEIIPGIRRIETGMKWFHHVHFDQVIDVTQAEAVEGVIKVARKEGLLIGLSAGAVVHAFQRIANEKGIYVLVFPDSGYKYAEQFEKHLTKHAAEN
;
A
#
# COMPACT_ATOMS: atom_id res chain seq x y z
N MET A 1 -40.60 -5.41 1.73
CA MET A 1 -40.80 -4.21 0.90
C MET A 1 -41.11 -2.93 1.70
N ALA A 2 -41.25 -2.99 3.04
CA ALA A 2 -41.57 -1.81 3.88
C ALA A 2 -40.36 -0.92 4.28
N GLU A 3 -39.11 -1.39 4.12
CA GLU A 3 -37.94 -0.69 4.68
C GLU A 3 -37.40 0.48 3.82
N LYS A 4 -37.66 0.50 2.51
CA LYS A 4 -37.02 1.47 1.59
C LYS A 4 -37.53 2.92 1.74
N HIS A 5 -38.71 3.12 2.32
CA HIS A 5 -39.38 4.43 2.41
C HIS A 5 -39.05 5.25 3.66
N THR A 6 -37.95 4.95 4.37
CA THR A 6 -37.60 5.66 5.61
C THR A 6 -36.17 6.19 5.68
N GLU A 7 -35.36 5.99 4.65
CA GLU A 7 -34.01 6.55 4.61
C GLU A 7 -34.04 8.02 4.22
N VAL A 8 -33.26 8.83 4.94
CA VAL A 8 -33.16 10.28 4.73
C VAL A 8 -31.86 10.59 3.97
N HIS A 9 -31.99 11.31 2.87
CA HIS A 9 -30.88 11.74 2.01
C HIS A 9 -30.72 13.26 2.05
N LEU A 10 -29.49 13.77 1.99
CA LEU A 10 -29.27 15.21 1.78
C LEU A 10 -29.25 15.55 0.29
N THR A 11 -30.26 16.30 -0.15
CA THR A 11 -30.40 16.70 -1.56
C THR A 11 -30.25 18.21 -1.70
N GLU A 12 -29.64 18.64 -2.80
CA GLU A 12 -29.49 20.06 -3.14
C GLU A 12 -30.84 20.66 -3.53
N LEU A 13 -31.17 21.82 -2.97
CA LEU A 13 -32.46 22.48 -3.17
C LEU A 13 -32.75 22.76 -4.66
N ASN A 14 -31.72 23.04 -5.46
CA ASN A 14 -31.85 23.30 -6.89
C ASN A 14 -32.26 22.08 -7.73
N LYS A 15 -32.18 20.86 -7.17
CA LYS A 15 -32.61 19.62 -7.85
C LYS A 15 -34.10 19.34 -7.64
N LEU A 16 -34.74 20.02 -6.70
CA LEU A 16 -36.13 19.76 -6.32
C LEU A 16 -37.09 20.65 -7.09
N LEU A 17 -38.24 20.09 -7.43
CA LEU A 17 -39.28 20.76 -8.21
C LEU A 17 -40.53 20.98 -7.36
N GLN A 18 -41.05 22.19 -7.43
CA GLN A 18 -42.24 22.62 -6.69
C GLN A 18 -43.46 22.58 -7.60
N HIS A 19 -44.53 21.90 -7.20
CA HIS A 19 -45.82 21.94 -7.92
C HIS A 19 -46.82 22.91 -7.29
N GLU A 20 -46.54 23.44 -6.10
CA GLU A 20 -47.47 24.28 -5.33
C GLU A 20 -46.78 25.55 -4.83
N GLU A 21 -47.54 26.63 -4.69
CA GLU A 21 -47.08 27.86 -4.03
C GLU A 21 -47.10 27.68 -2.51
N ALA A 22 -46.18 28.36 -1.82
CA ALA A 22 -46.22 28.42 -0.36
C ALA A 22 -47.17 29.53 0.11
N ASP A 23 -47.94 29.25 1.15
CA ASP A 23 -48.72 30.25 1.87
C ASP A 23 -47.76 31.28 2.50
N PRO A 24 -47.86 32.58 2.16
CA PRO A 24 -46.93 33.60 2.64
C PRO A 24 -46.90 33.77 4.17
N GLU A 25 -48.04 33.63 4.87
CA GLU A 25 -48.10 33.80 6.32
C GLU A 25 -47.43 32.61 7.01
N HIS A 26 -47.81 31.40 6.61
CA HIS A 26 -47.25 30.17 7.17
C HIS A 26 -45.75 30.03 6.86
N LEU A 27 -45.31 30.44 5.67
CA LEU A 27 -43.90 30.47 5.29
C LEU A 27 -43.10 31.40 6.21
N LYS A 28 -43.62 32.58 6.53
CA LYS A 28 -42.94 33.55 7.41
C LYS A 28 -42.77 32.99 8.82
N GLU A 29 -43.82 32.43 9.39
CA GLU A 29 -43.81 31.80 10.72
C GLU A 29 -42.80 30.64 10.77
N LEU A 30 -42.89 29.72 9.82
CA LEU A 30 -41.99 28.56 9.76
C LEU A 30 -40.53 28.96 9.53
N THR A 31 -40.27 30.00 8.73
CA THR A 31 -38.92 30.53 8.53
C THR A 31 -38.34 31.06 9.85
N GLN A 32 -39.15 31.77 10.66
CA GLN A 32 -38.75 32.27 11.97
C GLN A 32 -38.53 31.14 12.97
N GLU A 33 -39.40 30.13 13.00
CA GLU A 33 -39.26 28.94 13.84
C GLU A 33 -37.94 28.22 13.56
N ILE A 34 -37.69 27.87 12.30
CA ILE A 34 -36.47 27.16 11.88
C ILE A 34 -35.21 27.98 12.20
N ALA A 35 -35.25 29.31 11.97
CA ALA A 35 -34.14 30.20 12.29
C ALA A 35 -33.84 30.25 13.80
N SER A 36 -34.88 30.28 14.63
CA SER A 36 -34.78 30.29 16.09
C SER A 36 -34.22 28.96 16.62
N ASP A 37 -34.75 27.84 16.12
CA ASP A 37 -34.37 26.50 16.55
C ASP A 37 -32.98 26.09 16.05
N LYS A 38 -32.49 26.73 14.98
CA LYS A 38 -31.21 26.44 14.30
C LYS A 38 -31.09 25.03 13.74
N ILE A 39 -32.18 24.28 13.70
CA ILE A 39 -32.27 22.92 13.17
C ILE A 39 -33.51 22.78 12.28
N LEU A 40 -33.45 21.87 11.32
CA LEU A 40 -34.65 21.36 10.66
C LEU A 40 -35.07 20.04 11.32
N LYS A 41 -36.25 20.04 11.96
CA LYS A 41 -36.74 18.88 12.73
C LYS A 41 -37.12 17.69 11.85
N HIS A 42 -37.70 17.92 10.67
CA HIS A 42 -38.29 16.89 9.82
C HIS A 42 -37.89 17.05 8.34
N PRO A 43 -37.68 15.93 7.61
CA PRO A 43 -37.41 15.95 6.18
C PRO A 43 -38.65 16.31 5.38
N ILE A 44 -38.47 16.50 4.07
CA ILE A 44 -39.57 16.59 3.11
C ILE A 44 -39.73 15.28 2.34
N VAL A 45 -40.89 15.05 1.74
CA VAL A 45 -41.14 13.86 0.91
C VAL A 45 -41.06 14.23 -0.56
N VAL A 46 -40.30 13.46 -1.34
CA VAL A 46 -39.99 13.78 -2.75
C VAL A 46 -40.15 12.55 -3.62
N ASP A 47 -40.65 12.71 -4.84
CA ASP A 47 -40.65 11.65 -5.84
C ASP A 47 -39.24 11.30 -6.30
N GLU A 48 -38.86 10.01 -6.22
CA GLU A 48 -37.52 9.53 -6.56
C GLU A 48 -37.15 9.69 -8.04
N LYS A 49 -38.16 9.74 -8.92
CA LYS A 49 -37.97 9.79 -10.37
C LYS A 49 -37.88 11.23 -10.89
N THR A 50 -38.74 12.11 -10.39
CA THR A 50 -38.89 13.48 -10.92
C THR A 50 -38.34 14.57 -10.00
N ASN A 51 -37.97 14.24 -8.76
CA ASN A 51 -37.62 15.20 -7.70
C ASN A 51 -38.74 16.21 -7.37
N VAL A 52 -39.99 15.89 -7.69
CA VAL A 52 -41.15 16.71 -7.30
C VAL A 52 -41.40 16.57 -5.81
N ILE A 53 -41.57 17.70 -5.12
CA ILE A 53 -41.90 17.73 -3.70
C ILE A 53 -43.34 17.27 -3.54
N LEU A 54 -43.58 16.26 -2.73
CA LEU A 54 -44.93 15.76 -2.45
C LEU A 54 -45.48 16.30 -1.13
N ASP A 55 -44.59 16.52 -0.16
CA ASP A 55 -44.91 17.22 1.08
C ASP A 55 -43.72 18.06 1.55
N GLY A 56 -43.99 19.21 2.17
CA GLY A 56 -42.98 20.06 2.78
C GLY A 56 -42.58 21.29 1.97
N GLU A 57 -43.44 21.77 1.08
CA GLU A 57 -43.24 23.01 0.30
C GLU A 57 -42.84 24.22 1.17
N HIS A 58 -43.52 24.44 2.30
CA HIS A 58 -43.17 25.53 3.21
C HIS A 58 -41.76 25.37 3.79
N ARG A 59 -41.34 24.15 4.14
CA ARG A 59 -39.98 23.86 4.64
C ARG A 59 -38.92 24.12 3.56
N PHE A 60 -39.19 23.69 2.33
CA PHE A 60 -38.32 23.96 1.17
C PHE A 60 -38.11 25.47 0.97
N ASN A 61 -39.20 26.25 0.93
CA ASN A 61 -39.11 27.69 0.73
C ASN A 61 -38.48 28.40 1.94
N ALA A 62 -38.75 27.95 3.17
CA ALA A 62 -38.14 28.50 4.38
C ALA A 62 -36.62 28.32 4.37
N LEU A 63 -36.13 27.13 4.03
CA LEU A 63 -34.69 26.87 3.92
C LEU A 63 -34.04 27.68 2.79
N LYS A 64 -34.74 27.86 1.66
CA LYS A 64 -34.28 28.74 0.58
C LYS A 64 -34.14 30.19 1.07
N ASN A 65 -35.10 30.70 1.84
CA ASN A 65 -35.04 32.05 2.44
C ASN A 65 -33.90 32.18 3.48
N LEU A 66 -33.57 31.10 4.17
CA LEU A 66 -32.47 31.05 5.14
C LEU A 66 -31.09 30.84 4.49
N GLY A 67 -31.01 30.76 3.16
CA GLY A 67 -29.75 30.58 2.42
C GLY A 67 -29.16 29.18 2.54
N CYS A 68 -29.95 28.18 2.92
CA CYS A 68 -29.52 26.79 2.87
C CYS A 68 -29.31 26.35 1.42
N LYS A 69 -28.45 25.35 1.22
CA LYS A 69 -28.15 24.76 -0.09
C LYS A 69 -28.78 23.38 -0.24
N ARG A 70 -29.04 22.69 0.89
CA ARG A 70 -29.55 21.32 0.95
C ARG A 70 -30.74 21.20 1.88
N ILE A 71 -31.50 20.13 1.70
CA ILE A 71 -32.61 19.73 2.54
C ILE A 71 -32.61 18.20 2.69
N PRO A 72 -32.91 17.65 3.88
CA PRO A 72 -33.12 16.23 4.05
C PRO A 72 -34.43 15.80 3.38
N VAL A 73 -34.36 14.77 2.55
CA VAL A 73 -35.48 14.25 1.77
C VAL A 73 -35.68 12.76 2.03
N ILE A 74 -36.93 12.32 2.06
CA ILE A 74 -37.32 10.92 1.93
C ILE A 74 -37.84 10.73 0.51
N TYR A 75 -37.19 9.82 -0.22
CA TYR A 75 -37.58 9.49 -1.57
C TYR A 75 -38.67 8.41 -1.59
N VAL A 76 -39.71 8.63 -2.38
CA VAL A 76 -40.78 7.66 -2.62
C VAL A 76 -41.01 7.48 -4.11
N ASN A 77 -41.48 6.31 -4.50
CA ASN A 77 -41.98 6.10 -5.87
C ASN A 77 -43.39 6.68 -5.96
N TYR A 78 -43.54 7.90 -6.49
CA TYR A 78 -44.86 8.55 -6.54
C TYR A 78 -45.85 7.81 -7.46
N GLU A 79 -45.37 7.10 -8.48
CA GLU A 79 -46.21 6.27 -9.36
C GLU A 79 -46.78 5.03 -8.65
N SER A 80 -46.27 4.68 -7.46
CA SER A 80 -46.76 3.54 -6.66
C SER A 80 -48.28 3.61 -6.44
N PRO A 81 -49.01 2.49 -6.60
CA PRO A 81 -50.44 2.43 -6.33
C PRO A 81 -50.77 2.67 -4.85
N ASN A 82 -49.78 2.57 -3.95
CA ASN A 82 -49.95 2.83 -2.52
C ASN A 82 -49.96 4.32 -2.18
N ILE A 83 -49.65 5.20 -3.14
CA ILE A 83 -49.73 6.65 -2.94
C ILE A 83 -50.95 7.16 -3.71
N GLU A 84 -51.79 7.94 -3.06
CA GLU A 84 -52.98 8.56 -3.64
C GLU A 84 -52.86 10.09 -3.54
N VAL A 85 -53.44 10.81 -4.49
CA VAL A 85 -53.53 12.28 -4.42
C VAL A 85 -55.00 12.66 -4.27
N GLN A 86 -55.27 13.54 -3.33
CA GLN A 86 -56.60 14.06 -3.00
C GLN A 86 -56.54 15.59 -3.00
N THR A 87 -57.69 16.26 -3.07
CA THR A 87 -57.80 17.73 -3.01
C THR A 87 -58.34 18.20 -1.66
N TRP A 88 -57.87 19.34 -1.15
CA TRP A 88 -58.35 19.89 0.12
C TRP A 88 -59.72 20.58 0.04
N ARG A 89 -60.11 21.10 -1.14
CA ARG A 89 -61.38 21.81 -1.38
C ARG A 89 -62.07 21.23 -2.61
N GLY A 90 -63.38 21.02 -2.55
CA GLY A 90 -64.13 20.12 -3.44
C GLY A 90 -64.19 20.44 -4.94
N ASN A 91 -64.64 19.41 -5.68
CA ASN A 91 -65.05 19.29 -7.10
C ASN A 91 -64.02 19.26 -8.23
N HIS A 92 -62.71 19.38 -8.00
CA HIS A 92 -61.71 19.05 -9.03
C HIS A 92 -60.89 17.83 -8.64
N GLN A 93 -60.91 16.75 -9.43
CA GLN A 93 -60.00 15.63 -9.24
C GLN A 93 -58.65 16.00 -9.84
N ILE A 94 -57.63 16.16 -8.99
CA ILE A 94 -56.24 16.28 -9.43
C ILE A 94 -55.63 14.91 -9.56
N THR A 95 -54.85 14.71 -10.62
CA THR A 95 -54.11 13.48 -10.90
C THR A 95 -52.62 13.65 -10.61
N LYS A 96 -51.93 12.54 -10.36
CA LYS A 96 -50.47 12.55 -10.17
C LYS A 96 -49.71 13.14 -11.37
N ARG A 97 -50.25 12.94 -12.58
CA ARG A 97 -49.67 13.48 -13.83
C ARG A 97 -49.74 15.00 -13.85
N GLU A 98 -50.84 15.60 -13.42
CA GLU A 98 -50.99 17.05 -13.34
C GLU A 98 -50.04 17.66 -12.31
N ILE A 99 -49.83 16.98 -11.16
CA ILE A 99 -48.83 17.38 -10.16
C ILE A 99 -47.42 17.42 -10.77
N ILE A 100 -47.01 16.34 -11.43
CA ILE A 100 -45.69 16.25 -12.08
C ILE A 100 -45.58 17.31 -13.18
N GLN A 101 -46.62 17.51 -13.99
CA GLN A 101 -46.62 18.49 -15.08
C GLN A 101 -46.54 19.93 -14.55
N ALA A 102 -47.26 20.27 -13.48
CA ALA A 102 -47.19 21.57 -12.83
C ALA A 102 -45.76 21.87 -12.36
N ALA A 103 -45.10 20.89 -11.73
CA ALA A 103 -43.73 21.02 -11.27
C ALA A 103 -42.72 21.19 -12.42
N LEU A 104 -42.84 20.38 -13.48
CA LEU A 104 -41.95 20.43 -14.64
C LEU A 104 -42.11 21.70 -15.48
N THR A 105 -43.34 22.25 -15.55
CA THR A 105 -43.64 23.46 -16.33
C THR A 105 -43.51 24.74 -15.52
N GLY A 106 -43.38 24.65 -14.19
CA GLY A 106 -43.33 25.80 -13.27
C GLY A 106 -44.69 26.50 -13.08
N LYS A 107 -45.78 25.95 -13.64
CA LYS A 107 -47.15 26.45 -13.44
C LYS A 107 -47.72 25.89 -12.15
N LYS A 108 -47.31 26.48 -11.03
CA LYS A 108 -47.65 26.00 -9.68
C LYS A 108 -49.14 26.19 -9.38
N PHE A 109 -49.68 25.26 -8.60
CA PHE A 109 -51.01 25.38 -8.02
C PHE A 109 -51.02 26.32 -6.81
N PRO A 110 -52.17 26.92 -6.45
CA PRO A 110 -52.31 27.68 -5.21
C PRO A 110 -52.00 26.86 -3.96
N PRO A 111 -51.68 27.49 -2.82
CA PRO A 111 -51.41 26.77 -1.58
C PRO A 111 -52.58 25.89 -1.12
N LYS A 112 -52.26 24.74 -0.55
CA LYS A 112 -53.15 23.66 -0.09
C LYS A 112 -54.08 23.14 -1.21
N THR A 113 -53.55 22.97 -2.42
CA THR A 113 -54.32 22.40 -3.55
C THR A 113 -54.27 20.87 -3.53
N SER A 114 -53.11 20.31 -3.24
CA SER A 114 -52.86 18.86 -3.26
C SER A 114 -52.67 18.28 -1.86
N ARG A 115 -53.13 17.04 -1.67
CA ARG A 115 -52.92 16.24 -0.47
C ARG A 115 -52.45 14.85 -0.88
N HIS A 116 -51.22 14.52 -0.54
CA HIS A 116 -50.65 13.22 -0.85
C HIS A 116 -50.88 12.27 0.32
N MET A 117 -51.43 11.10 0.03
CA MET A 117 -51.78 10.06 0.99
C MET A 117 -50.98 8.80 0.69
N ILE A 118 -50.55 8.09 1.73
CA ILE A 118 -49.84 6.81 1.62
C ILE A 118 -50.60 5.72 2.36
N ARG A 119 -50.77 4.59 1.69
CA ARG A 119 -51.38 3.39 2.23
C ARG A 119 -50.31 2.53 2.90
N ASN A 120 -50.43 2.35 4.21
CA ASN A 120 -49.56 1.47 4.98
C ASN A 120 -50.44 0.38 5.60
N SER A 121 -50.24 -0.85 5.14
CA SER A 121 -51.19 -1.96 5.36
C SER A 121 -52.60 -1.57 4.90
N ASP A 122 -53.57 -1.49 5.82
CA ASP A 122 -54.98 -1.16 5.51
C ASP A 122 -55.38 0.29 5.85
N VAL A 123 -54.44 1.12 6.30
CA VAL A 123 -54.73 2.50 6.72
C VAL A 123 -54.16 3.49 5.71
N LEU A 124 -55.03 4.36 5.18
CA LEU A 124 -54.65 5.49 4.34
C LEU A 124 -54.35 6.69 5.24
N THR A 125 -53.09 7.12 5.27
CA THR A 125 -52.62 8.26 6.08
C THR A 125 -52.03 9.34 5.20
N HIS A 126 -51.82 10.54 5.74
CA HIS A 126 -51.09 11.57 5.03
C HIS A 126 -49.65 11.14 4.77
N ILE A 127 -49.07 11.53 3.62
CA ILE A 127 -47.71 11.12 3.26
C ILE A 127 -46.65 11.60 4.26
N SER A 128 -46.93 12.65 5.04
CA SER A 128 -46.02 13.07 6.12
C SER A 128 -45.89 12.04 7.25
N SER A 129 -46.71 10.97 7.28
CA SER A 129 -46.62 9.90 8.29
C SER A 129 -45.33 9.07 8.20
N ILE A 130 -44.64 9.10 7.06
CA ILE A 130 -43.33 8.47 6.89
C ILE A 130 -42.17 9.38 7.31
N GLU A 131 -42.43 10.65 7.58
CA GLU A 131 -41.40 11.58 8.06
C GLU A 131 -40.96 11.22 9.47
N LYS A 132 -39.65 11.04 9.64
CA LYS A 132 -39.03 10.86 10.95
C LYS A 132 -38.40 12.18 11.40
N ARG A 133 -38.27 12.36 12.71
CA ARG A 133 -37.56 13.52 13.25
C ARG A 133 -36.05 13.32 13.09
N VAL A 134 -35.38 14.26 12.43
CA VAL A 134 -33.95 14.18 12.03
C VAL A 134 -33.05 15.23 12.71
N ASP A 135 -33.63 16.36 13.15
CA ASP A 135 -32.94 17.46 13.84
C ASP A 135 -31.60 17.89 13.19
N ILE A 136 -31.59 18.11 11.86
CA ILE A 136 -30.35 18.47 11.13
C ILE A 136 -30.01 19.95 11.35
N PRO A 137 -28.78 20.31 11.79
CA PRO A 137 -28.38 21.71 11.98
C PRO A 137 -28.41 22.54 10.69
N LEU A 138 -28.88 23.79 10.80
CA LEU A 138 -28.88 24.73 9.67
C LEU A 138 -27.48 24.98 9.12
N GLU A 139 -26.45 24.97 9.95
CA GLU A 139 -25.06 25.10 9.50
C GLU A 139 -24.67 23.97 8.52
N VAL A 140 -25.11 22.74 8.75
CA VAL A 140 -24.88 21.62 7.83
C VAL A 140 -25.65 21.84 6.52
N LEU A 141 -26.89 22.32 6.60
CA LEU A 141 -27.73 22.58 5.41
C LEU A 141 -27.24 23.77 4.57
N LYS A 142 -26.53 24.72 5.17
CA LYS A 142 -25.86 25.85 4.49
C LYS A 142 -24.50 25.46 3.91
N SER A 143 -23.83 24.50 4.52
CA SER A 143 -22.50 24.03 4.13
C SER A 143 -22.48 23.30 2.78
N GLU A 144 -21.33 23.33 2.11
CA GLU A 144 -21.06 22.52 0.93
C GLU A 144 -20.51 21.15 1.30
N LEU A 145 -20.93 20.12 0.56
CA LEU A 145 -20.30 18.80 0.66
C LEU A 145 -18.95 18.87 -0.07
N GLU A 146 -17.88 18.89 0.69
CA GLU A 146 -16.51 18.95 0.17
C GLU A 146 -15.83 17.58 0.28
N ILE A 147 -14.76 17.39 -0.50
CA ILE A 147 -13.87 16.23 -0.36
C ILE A 147 -12.60 16.71 0.34
N THR A 148 -12.47 16.41 1.63
CA THR A 148 -11.34 16.86 2.46
C THR A 148 -10.32 15.74 2.63
N GLU A 149 -9.02 16.07 2.65
CA GLU A 149 -7.97 15.10 2.97
C GLU A 149 -8.06 14.64 4.43
N LEU A 150 -8.08 13.34 4.68
CA LEU A 150 -8.25 12.76 6.02
C LEU A 150 -7.16 13.20 7.01
N LYS A 151 -5.93 13.40 6.54
CA LYS A 151 -4.81 13.92 7.37
C LYS A 151 -5.06 15.31 7.95
N ASN A 152 -6.00 16.08 7.40
CA ASN A 152 -6.36 17.42 7.88
C ASN A 152 -7.50 17.38 8.92
N VAL A 153 -8.15 16.23 9.11
CA VAL A 153 -9.22 16.03 10.09
C VAL A 153 -8.63 15.61 11.43
N LYS A 154 -9.06 16.27 12.51
CA LYS A 154 -8.54 16.06 13.87
C LYS A 154 -9.63 15.51 14.76
N THR A 155 -9.47 14.29 15.25
CA THR A 155 -10.48 13.63 16.09
C THR A 155 -10.48 14.21 17.51
N ALA A 156 -11.61 14.52 18.12
CA ALA A 156 -11.66 14.93 19.54
C ALA A 156 -11.93 13.75 20.50
N MET A 157 -12.29 12.60 19.96
CA MET A 157 -12.82 11.45 20.68
C MET A 157 -12.19 10.16 20.15
N ASN A 158 -11.99 9.18 21.03
CA ASN A 158 -11.60 7.83 20.63
C ASN A 158 -12.82 7.03 20.17
N ILE A 159 -12.63 6.11 19.23
CA ILE A 159 -13.68 5.17 18.82
C ILE A 159 -13.23 3.72 19.02
N THR A 160 -14.18 2.83 19.27
CA THR A 160 -13.90 1.41 19.35
C THR A 160 -13.93 0.79 17.95
N LEU A 161 -13.13 -0.25 17.76
CA LEU A 161 -13.19 -1.05 16.52
C LEU A 161 -14.58 -1.65 16.31
N LYS A 162 -15.27 -2.05 17.39
CA LYS A 162 -16.63 -2.61 17.35
C LYS A 162 -17.63 -1.65 16.70
N ASP A 163 -17.54 -0.35 16.99
CA ASP A 163 -18.41 0.67 16.39
C ASP A 163 -18.01 0.99 14.94
N THR A 164 -16.72 0.83 14.59
CA THR A 164 -16.16 1.14 13.26
C THR A 164 -16.47 0.08 12.21
N LEU A 165 -16.37 -1.20 12.57
CA LEU A 165 -16.47 -2.32 11.61
C LEU A 165 -17.77 -2.35 10.79
N PRO A 166 -18.96 -2.01 11.33
CA PRO A 166 -20.17 -1.93 10.54
C PRO A 166 -20.09 -0.91 9.39
N PHE A 167 -19.46 0.26 9.61
CA PHE A 167 -19.26 1.27 8.57
C PHE A 167 -18.25 0.80 7.53
N TYR A 168 -17.13 0.24 7.97
CA TYR A 168 -16.13 -0.37 7.09
C TYR A 168 -16.76 -1.41 6.16
N ALA A 169 -17.49 -2.37 6.73
CA ALA A 169 -18.15 -3.43 5.98
C ALA A 169 -19.21 -2.89 5.02
N ARG A 170 -19.99 -1.89 5.46
CA ARG A 170 -20.99 -1.24 4.62
C ARG A 170 -20.34 -0.55 3.42
N PHE A 171 -19.37 0.33 3.63
CA PHE A 171 -18.69 1.06 2.56
C PHE A 171 -17.98 0.14 1.57
N LEU A 172 -17.35 -0.93 2.08
CA LEU A 172 -16.69 -1.91 1.22
C LEU A 172 -17.70 -2.69 0.38
N LYS A 173 -18.84 -3.09 0.96
CA LYS A 173 -19.87 -3.87 0.26
C LYS A 173 -20.62 -3.05 -0.78
N THR A 174 -20.94 -1.80 -0.48
CA THR A 174 -21.70 -0.92 -1.37
C THR A 174 -20.82 -0.17 -2.37
N GLU A 175 -19.51 -0.13 -2.14
CA GLU A 175 -18.55 0.76 -2.82
C GLU A 175 -18.94 2.26 -2.72
N VAL A 176 -19.75 2.61 -1.72
CA VAL A 176 -20.28 3.97 -1.51
C VAL A 176 -20.07 4.37 -0.06
N VAL A 177 -19.56 5.57 0.12
CA VAL A 177 -19.48 6.24 1.42
C VAL A 177 -20.72 7.09 1.58
N ASP A 178 -21.59 6.64 2.47
CA ASP A 178 -22.91 7.25 2.69
C ASP A 178 -22.98 8.16 3.90
N THR A 179 -21.94 8.17 4.75
CA THR A 179 -21.90 8.96 5.98
C THR A 179 -20.82 10.04 5.83
N PRO A 180 -21.20 11.32 5.71
CA PRO A 180 -20.25 12.41 5.64
C PRO A 180 -19.68 12.72 7.02
N LEU A 181 -18.48 13.30 7.04
CA LEU A 181 -17.88 13.86 8.25
C LEU A 181 -18.43 15.27 8.49
N ILE A 182 -18.61 15.65 9.76
CA ILE A 182 -18.87 17.04 10.11
C ILE A 182 -17.63 17.57 10.79
N VAL A 183 -17.04 18.62 10.22
CA VAL A 183 -15.75 19.15 10.65
C VAL A 183 -15.86 20.65 10.92
N GLU A 184 -15.29 21.11 12.03
CA GLU A 184 -15.23 22.53 12.34
C GLU A 184 -14.31 23.24 11.33
N GLU A 185 -14.86 24.28 10.70
CA GLU A 185 -14.29 24.91 9.50
C GLU A 185 -12.88 25.50 9.71
N LYS A 186 -12.58 26.06 10.90
CA LYS A 186 -11.31 26.76 11.17
C LYS A 186 -10.20 25.84 11.66
N THR A 187 -10.56 24.83 12.44
CA THR A 187 -9.64 23.99 13.22
C THR A 187 -9.42 22.63 12.59
N GLY A 188 -10.36 22.16 11.77
CA GLY A 188 -10.38 20.80 11.22
C GLY A 188 -10.82 19.75 12.23
N VAL A 189 -11.38 20.15 13.39
CA VAL A 189 -11.81 19.21 14.42
C VAL A 189 -13.07 18.48 13.99
N LEU A 190 -13.05 17.16 14.08
CA LEU A 190 -14.20 16.30 13.79
C LEU A 190 -15.27 16.51 14.87
N LEU A 191 -16.47 16.86 14.44
CA LEU A 191 -17.65 17.05 15.30
C LEU A 191 -18.60 15.87 15.22
N ASP A 192 -18.68 15.20 14.06
CA ASP A 192 -19.47 13.98 13.89
C ASP A 192 -18.92 13.06 12.79
N GLY A 193 -19.38 11.81 12.78
CA GLY A 193 -18.98 10.80 11.81
C GLY A 193 -17.66 10.10 12.18
N TYR A 194 -17.39 9.92 13.47
CA TYR A 194 -16.17 9.28 13.98
C TYR A 194 -15.98 7.86 13.46
N GLU A 195 -17.05 7.08 13.39
CA GLU A 195 -17.06 5.71 12.88
C GLU A 195 -16.72 5.70 11.39
N ALA A 196 -17.30 6.63 10.63
CA ALA A 196 -17.03 6.78 9.21
C ALA A 196 -15.57 7.21 8.96
N PHE A 197 -15.05 8.17 9.75
CA PHE A 197 -13.65 8.59 9.67
C PHE A 197 -12.70 7.40 9.86
N GLN A 198 -12.88 6.63 10.94
CA GLN A 198 -12.02 5.49 11.24
C GLN A 198 -12.18 4.36 10.21
N ALA A 199 -13.40 4.15 9.69
CA ALA A 199 -13.64 3.18 8.64
C ALA A 199 -12.92 3.55 7.34
N LEU A 200 -12.91 4.83 6.97
CA LEU A 200 -12.20 5.32 5.79
C LEU A 200 -10.68 5.21 5.94
N ASP A 201 -10.15 5.51 7.14
CA ASP A 201 -8.73 5.29 7.47
C ASP A 201 -8.34 3.81 7.31
N LEU A 202 -9.14 2.88 7.85
CA LEU A 202 -8.93 1.44 7.68
C LEU A 202 -9.04 0.97 6.22
N LEU A 203 -9.88 1.63 5.41
CA LEU A 203 -9.97 1.38 3.96
C LEU A 203 -8.81 2.00 3.18
N SER A 204 -7.86 2.66 3.85
CA SER A 204 -6.76 3.41 3.23
C SER A 204 -7.26 4.49 2.27
N ALA A 205 -8.41 5.10 2.58
CA ALA A 205 -8.83 6.32 1.91
C ALA A 205 -7.90 7.47 2.30
N GLU A 206 -7.63 8.37 1.36
CA GLU A 206 -6.87 9.59 1.64
C GLU A 206 -7.80 10.78 1.88
N LYS A 207 -9.08 10.65 1.52
CA LYS A 207 -10.07 11.72 1.53
C LYS A 207 -11.40 11.25 2.12
N ALA A 208 -12.24 12.20 2.51
CA ALA A 208 -13.58 11.93 3.00
C ALA A 208 -14.60 13.02 2.57
N PRO A 209 -15.86 12.64 2.28
CA PRO A 209 -16.95 13.59 2.15
C PRO A 209 -17.17 14.30 3.47
N THR A 210 -17.16 15.63 3.45
CA THR A 210 -17.11 16.46 4.66
C THR A 210 -18.01 17.68 4.52
N PHE A 211 -18.76 18.00 5.56
CA PHE A 211 -19.37 19.31 5.75
C PHE A 211 -18.51 20.13 6.70
N LYS A 212 -18.05 21.30 6.23
CA LYS A 212 -17.36 22.28 7.06
C LYS A 212 -18.36 23.23 7.68
N VAL A 213 -18.32 23.37 8.99
CA VAL A 213 -19.35 24.10 9.75
C VAL A 213 -18.72 24.95 10.83
N ASN A 214 -19.41 26.03 11.18
CA ASN A 214 -19.06 26.80 12.38
C ASN A 214 -19.71 26.17 13.61
N ILE A 215 -18.88 25.68 14.55
CA ILE A 215 -19.36 25.03 15.78
C ILE A 215 -20.26 25.94 16.62
N GLU A 216 -20.16 27.26 16.50
CA GLU A 216 -21.03 28.20 17.21
C GLU A 216 -22.50 28.09 16.81
N GLY A 217 -22.77 27.74 15.55
CA GLY A 217 -24.12 27.49 15.04
C GLY A 217 -24.67 26.09 15.34
N ILE A 218 -23.88 25.23 15.99
CA ILE A 218 -24.23 23.83 16.25
C ILE A 218 -24.50 23.58 17.74
N ALA A 219 -25.54 22.81 18.03
CA ALA A 219 -25.81 22.31 19.37
C ALA A 219 -25.05 21.01 19.64
N LEU A 220 -24.41 20.89 20.81
CA LEU A 220 -23.78 19.65 21.25
C LEU A 220 -24.76 18.84 22.09
N LYS A 221 -25.05 17.61 21.68
CA LYS A 221 -25.76 16.65 22.51
C LYS A 221 -24.76 15.82 23.30
N THR A 222 -24.72 16.00 24.61
CA THR A 222 -23.88 15.16 25.48
C THR A 222 -24.49 13.76 25.57
N LEU A 223 -23.71 12.75 25.20
CA LEU A 223 -24.13 11.35 25.20
C LEU A 223 -23.63 10.59 26.43
N ASN A 224 -22.50 11.02 27.01
CA ASN A 224 -21.97 10.43 28.24
C ASN A 224 -22.46 11.21 29.47
N PRO A 225 -23.30 10.62 30.34
CA PRO A 225 -23.83 11.28 31.53
C PRO A 225 -22.76 11.75 32.54
N GLN A 226 -21.55 11.19 32.48
CA GLN A 226 -20.42 11.57 33.33
C GLN A 226 -19.77 12.90 32.89
N LEU A 227 -20.02 13.34 31.65
CA LEU A 227 -19.50 14.59 31.09
C LEU A 227 -20.55 15.72 31.16
N ARG A 228 -21.19 15.89 32.32
CA ARG A 228 -22.16 16.99 32.52
C ARG A 228 -21.49 18.32 32.18
N ASN A 229 -22.08 19.07 31.25
CA ASN A 229 -21.59 20.36 30.75
C ASN A 229 -20.35 20.30 29.82
N LEU A 230 -20.28 19.34 28.91
CA LEU A 230 -19.28 19.35 27.84
C LEU A 230 -19.43 20.63 26.99
N THR A 231 -18.40 21.48 26.97
CA THR A 231 -18.38 22.72 26.18
C THR A 231 -17.78 22.51 24.80
N LYS A 232 -18.15 23.39 23.85
CA LYS A 232 -17.54 23.46 22.51
C LYS A 232 -16.03 23.63 22.57
N GLU A 233 -15.56 24.49 23.47
CA GLU A 233 -14.13 24.71 23.73
C GLU A 233 -13.42 23.44 24.18
N ALA A 234 -14.04 22.62 25.03
CA ALA A 234 -13.47 21.35 25.46
C ALA A 234 -13.33 20.36 24.28
N VAL A 235 -14.33 20.29 23.39
CA VAL A 235 -14.28 19.48 22.16
C VAL A 235 -13.14 19.94 21.25
N LEU A 236 -13.05 21.25 20.98
CA LEU A 236 -11.98 21.81 20.14
C LEU A 236 -10.59 21.56 20.75
N LYS A 237 -10.45 21.74 22.06
CA LYS A 237 -9.20 21.49 22.78
C LYS A 237 -8.78 20.03 22.64
N ALA A 238 -9.69 19.08 22.84
CA ALA A 238 -9.43 17.64 22.69
C ALA A 238 -9.06 17.25 21.24
N GLY A 239 -9.66 17.91 20.25
CA GLY A 239 -9.32 17.73 18.84
C GLY A 239 -7.91 18.21 18.50
N LEU A 240 -7.52 19.39 19.00
CA LEU A 240 -6.27 20.05 18.64
C LEU A 240 -5.04 19.53 19.37
N ARG A 241 -5.05 19.53 20.72
CA ARG A 241 -3.86 19.28 21.56
C ARG A 241 -4.15 18.64 22.92
N GLY A 242 -5.41 18.43 23.27
CA GLY A 242 -5.83 17.87 24.55
C GLY A 242 -5.98 16.34 24.53
N PRO A 243 -6.19 15.71 25.70
CA PRO A 243 -6.55 14.30 25.76
C PRO A 243 -7.86 14.06 25.01
N LYS A 244 -7.94 12.95 24.27
CA LYS A 244 -9.16 12.56 23.56
C LYS A 244 -10.27 12.25 24.57
N LEU A 245 -11.48 12.65 24.23
CA LEU A 245 -12.68 12.33 25.00
C LEU A 245 -13.00 10.82 24.89
N PRO A 246 -13.64 10.23 25.91
CA PRO A 246 -14.12 8.85 25.84
C PRO A 246 -15.07 8.61 24.65
N PRO A 247 -15.17 7.39 24.11
CA PRO A 247 -16.14 7.08 23.06
C PRO A 247 -17.56 7.48 23.46
N LYS A 248 -18.36 7.92 22.48
CA LYS A 248 -19.76 8.35 22.67
C LYS A 248 -19.89 9.45 23.74
N SER A 249 -18.97 10.41 23.74
CA SER A 249 -19.03 11.60 24.61
C SER A 249 -20.08 12.60 24.16
N PHE A 250 -20.16 12.85 22.85
CA PHE A 250 -21.11 13.79 22.26
C PHE A 250 -21.46 13.41 20.82
N SER A 251 -22.51 14.04 20.30
CA SER A 251 -22.83 14.08 18.88
C SER A 251 -23.47 15.42 18.54
N VAL A 252 -23.42 15.81 17.27
CA VAL A 252 -24.05 17.04 16.75
C VAL A 252 -25.25 16.74 15.84
N LEU A 253 -25.49 15.47 15.53
CA LEU A 253 -26.63 14.99 14.75
C LEU A 253 -27.49 14.02 15.57
N ALA A 254 -28.81 14.11 15.44
CA ALA A 254 -29.68 13.04 15.91
C ALA A 254 -29.67 11.84 14.94
N GLU A 255 -29.56 12.12 13.64
CA GLU A 255 -29.49 11.13 12.57
C GLU A 255 -28.58 11.62 11.42
N HIS A 256 -27.80 10.72 10.83
CA HIS A 256 -26.97 11.05 9.68
C HIS A 256 -27.81 11.00 8.41
N ALA A 257 -28.06 12.16 7.82
CA ALA A 257 -28.60 12.18 6.47
C ALA A 257 -27.53 11.70 5.47
N LYS A 258 -27.89 10.73 4.65
CA LYS A 258 -26.95 10.02 3.80
C LYS A 258 -26.48 10.87 2.62
N VAL A 259 -25.22 10.70 2.23
CA VAL A 259 -24.64 11.16 0.96
C VAL A 259 -24.39 9.98 0.03
N ASN A 260 -23.98 10.24 -1.20
CA ASN A 260 -23.65 9.18 -2.16
C ASN A 260 -22.32 9.52 -2.84
N VAL A 261 -21.22 9.14 -2.21
CA VAL A 261 -19.86 9.36 -2.75
C VAL A 261 -19.20 8.01 -3.02
N PRO A 262 -18.80 7.71 -4.28
CA PRO A 262 -18.12 6.46 -4.60
C PRO A 262 -16.80 6.32 -3.83
N LEU A 263 -16.60 5.18 -3.16
CA LEU A 263 -15.40 4.92 -2.35
C LEU A 263 -14.11 5.08 -3.18
N ARG A 264 -14.14 4.67 -4.46
CA ARG A 264 -13.02 4.80 -5.39
C ARG A 264 -12.51 6.23 -5.59
N GLU A 265 -13.33 7.25 -5.39
CA GLU A 265 -12.95 8.66 -5.52
C GLU A 265 -12.14 9.16 -4.31
N LEU A 266 -12.24 8.44 -3.20
CA LEU A 266 -11.58 8.75 -1.92
C LEU A 266 -10.27 7.97 -1.73
N LEU A 267 -10.09 6.88 -2.48
CA LEU A 267 -8.87 6.07 -2.50
C LEU A 267 -7.81 6.70 -3.40
N THR A 268 -6.54 6.43 -3.10
CA THR A 268 -5.43 6.76 -4.01
C THR A 268 -5.59 6.06 -5.36
N THR A 269 -5.66 6.83 -6.44
CA THR A 269 -5.65 6.34 -7.82
C THR A 269 -4.24 5.96 -8.27
N LYS A 270 -3.57 5.06 -7.55
CA LYS A 270 -2.40 4.39 -8.14
C LYS A 270 -2.91 3.45 -9.21
N ARG A 271 -2.48 3.66 -10.46
CA ARG A 271 -2.76 2.78 -11.61
C ARG A 271 -2.55 1.33 -11.15
N ARG A 272 -3.64 0.55 -11.02
CA ARG A 272 -3.60 -0.84 -10.57
C ARG A 272 -2.95 -1.69 -11.67
N ASN A 273 -1.63 -1.70 -11.72
CA ASN A 273 -0.86 -2.59 -12.57
C ASN A 273 -0.53 -3.85 -11.76
N ARG A 274 -0.79 -5.04 -12.31
CA ARG A 274 -0.45 -6.33 -11.67
C ARG A 274 0.98 -6.36 -11.11
N LYS A 275 1.95 -5.75 -11.81
CA LYS A 275 3.35 -5.66 -11.39
C LYS A 275 3.55 -4.76 -10.17
N THR A 276 2.83 -3.64 -10.09
CA THR A 276 2.85 -2.76 -8.90
C THR A 276 2.23 -3.43 -7.67
N LEU A 277 1.31 -4.37 -7.89
CA LEU A 277 0.69 -5.19 -6.85
C LEU A 277 1.45 -6.51 -6.59
N LYS A 278 2.62 -6.71 -7.23
CA LYS A 278 3.46 -7.90 -7.07
C LYS A 278 2.72 -9.21 -7.40
N VAL A 279 1.90 -9.20 -8.46
CA VAL A 279 1.19 -10.37 -9.00
C VAL A 279 1.91 -10.90 -10.24
N TYR A 280 2.21 -12.20 -10.25
CA TYR A 280 2.95 -12.92 -11.30
C TYR A 280 2.16 -14.14 -11.76
N ASN A 281 2.21 -14.49 -13.04
CA ASN A 281 1.45 -15.63 -13.58
C ASN A 281 2.10 -16.99 -13.31
N ASN A 282 3.40 -17.01 -13.04
CA ASN A 282 4.17 -18.23 -12.78
C ASN A 282 5.41 -17.92 -11.93
N THR A 283 6.05 -18.97 -11.46
CA THR A 283 7.21 -18.91 -10.58
C THR A 283 8.44 -18.26 -11.24
N LEU A 284 8.62 -18.38 -12.56
CA LEU A 284 9.74 -17.70 -13.24
C LEU A 284 9.51 -16.19 -13.38
N GLU A 285 8.27 -15.75 -13.62
CA GLU A 285 7.91 -14.32 -13.63
C GLU A 285 8.28 -13.66 -12.28
N LEU A 286 8.11 -14.36 -11.14
CA LEU A 286 8.51 -13.86 -9.82
C LEU A 286 9.98 -13.42 -9.77
N LEU A 287 10.87 -14.09 -10.50
CA LEU A 287 12.29 -13.74 -10.56
C LEU A 287 12.52 -12.51 -11.44
N TYR A 288 12.30 -12.64 -12.76
CA TYR A 288 12.78 -11.61 -13.70
C TYR A 288 11.84 -10.39 -13.81
N GLU A 289 10.54 -10.52 -13.50
CA GLU A 289 9.61 -9.38 -13.35
C GLU A 289 9.59 -8.82 -11.93
N GLY A 290 10.13 -9.55 -10.95
CA GLY A 290 10.25 -9.11 -9.57
C GLY A 290 11.35 -8.07 -9.35
N TRP A 291 12.30 -7.99 -10.27
CA TRP A 291 13.38 -7.00 -10.26
C TRP A 291 12.87 -5.56 -10.46
N PRO A 292 13.55 -4.54 -9.90
CA PRO A 292 14.86 -4.60 -9.23
C PRO A 292 14.82 -5.16 -7.81
N THR A 293 15.91 -5.78 -7.35
CA THR A 293 16.10 -6.07 -5.91
C THR A 293 16.25 -4.77 -5.10
N PRO A 294 15.87 -4.73 -3.81
CA PRO A 294 15.89 -3.50 -3.02
C PRO A 294 17.28 -2.85 -2.91
N LEU A 295 17.30 -1.52 -2.90
CA LEU A 295 18.43 -0.69 -2.49
C LEU A 295 18.01 0.07 -1.22
N VAL A 296 18.61 -0.24 -0.08
CA VAL A 296 18.22 0.29 1.23
C VAL A 296 19.31 1.16 1.84
N LYS A 297 18.97 2.30 2.45
CA LYS A 297 19.93 3.11 3.19
C LYS A 297 20.23 2.45 4.54
N LEU A 298 21.50 2.24 4.86
CA LEU A 298 21.95 1.76 6.16
C LEU A 298 22.20 2.96 7.08
N ASN A 299 21.28 3.21 8.01
CA ASN A 299 21.34 4.38 8.88
C ASN A 299 22.53 4.33 9.85
N SER A 300 22.86 3.15 10.37
CA SER A 300 23.96 2.92 11.30
C SER A 300 25.36 3.14 10.70
N LEU A 301 25.47 3.09 9.36
CA LEU A 301 26.71 3.37 8.63
C LEU A 301 26.72 4.77 7.98
N SER A 302 25.56 5.42 7.93
CA SER A 302 25.39 6.76 7.36
C SER A 302 25.64 7.86 8.40
N THR A 303 26.04 9.03 7.91
CA THR A 303 26.18 10.27 8.70
C THR A 303 25.49 11.41 7.94
N ASN A 304 25.55 12.64 8.45
CA ASN A 304 25.04 13.82 7.72
C ASN A 304 25.75 14.05 6.38
N ASN A 305 27.01 13.63 6.26
CA ASN A 305 27.83 13.85 5.06
C ASN A 305 28.09 12.58 4.24
N ARG A 306 27.75 11.40 4.77
CA ARG A 306 27.94 10.10 4.12
C ARG A 306 26.64 9.32 4.06
N SER A 307 26.26 8.86 2.87
CA SER A 307 25.12 7.96 2.69
C SER A 307 25.58 6.59 2.24
N VAL A 308 25.22 5.56 2.99
CA VAL A 308 25.59 4.16 2.71
C VAL A 308 24.34 3.39 2.34
N TRP A 309 24.38 2.72 1.19
CA TRP A 309 23.27 1.96 0.63
C TRP A 309 23.65 0.50 0.44
N ALA A 310 22.77 -0.42 0.79
CA ALA A 310 22.92 -1.84 0.56
C ALA A 310 22.02 -2.32 -0.57
N LYS A 311 22.61 -2.97 -1.58
CA LYS A 311 21.89 -3.66 -2.66
C LYS A 311 21.62 -5.10 -2.21
N LEU A 312 20.36 -5.41 -1.89
CA LEU A 312 19.96 -6.64 -1.23
C LEU A 312 19.62 -7.75 -2.24
N GLU A 313 20.62 -8.50 -2.67
CA GLU A 313 20.42 -9.61 -3.62
C GLU A 313 19.79 -10.87 -2.98
N CYS A 314 19.61 -10.88 -1.67
CA CYS A 314 18.85 -11.92 -0.97
C CYS A 314 17.34 -11.95 -1.29
N TYR A 315 16.83 -10.91 -1.96
CA TYR A 315 15.44 -10.80 -2.42
C TYR A 315 15.16 -11.57 -3.72
N ASN A 316 16.18 -12.16 -4.35
CA ASN A 316 15.90 -13.11 -5.42
C ASN A 316 15.22 -14.37 -4.82
N PRO A 317 14.15 -14.90 -5.43
CA PRO A 317 13.19 -15.80 -4.79
C PRO A 317 13.67 -17.25 -4.58
N PHE A 318 14.67 -17.73 -5.31
CA PHE A 318 15.01 -19.16 -5.34
C PHE A 318 16.15 -19.53 -4.41
N SER A 319 17.34 -18.95 -4.64
CA SER A 319 18.50 -19.19 -3.78
C SER A 319 18.62 -18.17 -2.66
N ASN A 320 17.72 -17.18 -2.60
CA ASN A 320 17.89 -15.98 -1.77
C ASN A 320 19.30 -15.41 -1.96
N SER A 321 19.75 -15.31 -3.21
CA SER A 321 21.05 -14.78 -3.56
C SER A 321 21.14 -14.18 -4.95
N VAL A 322 22.23 -13.45 -5.19
CA VAL A 322 22.64 -12.93 -6.49
C VAL A 322 22.73 -14.00 -7.59
N LYS A 323 22.85 -15.29 -7.23
CA LYS A 323 23.04 -16.39 -8.18
C LYS A 323 21.79 -16.76 -8.96
N ASP A 324 20.60 -16.36 -8.52
CA ASP A 324 19.37 -16.57 -9.32
C ASP A 324 19.45 -15.85 -10.67
N ARG A 325 20.12 -14.69 -10.71
CA ARG A 325 20.34 -13.94 -11.95
C ARG A 325 21.12 -14.75 -12.96
N ILE A 326 22.25 -15.33 -12.53
CA ILE A 326 23.11 -16.11 -13.42
C ILE A 326 22.44 -17.42 -13.81
N GLY A 327 21.74 -18.08 -12.86
CA GLY A 327 21.03 -19.32 -13.13
C GLY A 327 19.96 -19.14 -14.20
N TRP A 328 19.14 -18.09 -14.05
CA TRP A 328 18.12 -17.74 -15.04
C TRP A 328 18.73 -17.42 -16.40
N TYR A 329 19.76 -16.59 -16.44
CA TYR A 329 20.29 -16.12 -17.71
C TYR A 329 21.06 -17.22 -18.46
N MET A 330 21.77 -18.09 -17.75
CA MET A 330 22.43 -19.27 -18.35
C MET A 330 21.41 -20.26 -18.90
N ILE A 331 20.37 -20.59 -18.13
CA ILE A 331 19.29 -21.48 -18.60
C ILE A 331 18.55 -20.85 -19.79
N LYS A 332 18.20 -19.56 -19.71
CA LYS A 332 17.54 -18.84 -20.80
C LYS A 332 18.36 -18.86 -22.09
N GLU A 333 19.65 -18.55 -22.04
CA GLU A 333 20.50 -18.60 -23.24
C GLU A 333 20.63 -20.03 -23.78
N ALA A 334 20.73 -21.04 -22.90
CA ALA A 334 20.76 -22.45 -23.32
C ALA A 334 19.44 -22.90 -23.97
N MET A 335 18.28 -22.42 -23.50
CA MET A 335 16.99 -22.64 -24.16
C MET A 335 16.94 -21.98 -25.54
N GLU A 336 17.36 -20.72 -25.64
CA GLU A 336 17.36 -19.97 -26.91
C GLU A 336 18.28 -20.61 -27.97
N LYS A 337 19.34 -21.29 -27.54
CA LYS A 337 20.28 -22.02 -28.41
C LYS A 337 19.91 -23.50 -28.64
N ASN A 338 18.84 -24.00 -28.03
CA ASN A 338 18.49 -25.43 -28.01
C ASN A 338 19.60 -26.35 -27.43
N GLU A 339 20.41 -25.81 -26.51
CA GLU A 339 21.50 -26.52 -25.83
C GLU A 339 21.02 -27.16 -24.51
N LEU A 340 19.87 -26.73 -23.97
CA LEU A 340 19.33 -27.24 -22.73
C LEU A 340 18.85 -28.70 -22.88
N LYS A 341 19.25 -29.56 -21.94
CA LYS A 341 18.93 -31.00 -21.90
C LYS A 341 17.98 -31.31 -20.74
N GLN A 342 17.51 -32.55 -20.69
CA GLN A 342 16.63 -33.07 -19.61
C GLN A 342 17.35 -33.14 -18.25
N VAL A 343 18.68 -33.13 -18.26
CA VAL A 343 19.51 -33.14 -17.06
C VAL A 343 20.58 -32.06 -17.18
N LEU A 344 20.81 -31.34 -16.08
CA LEU A 344 21.77 -30.25 -15.96
C LEU A 344 22.82 -30.57 -14.90
N TYR A 345 24.09 -30.55 -15.29
CA TYR A 345 25.25 -30.77 -14.43
C TYR A 345 25.94 -29.44 -14.15
N GLU A 346 26.37 -29.21 -12.91
CA GLU A 346 27.12 -27.99 -12.56
C GLU A 346 28.07 -28.21 -11.37
N ALA A 347 29.27 -27.61 -11.46
CA ALA A 347 30.17 -27.46 -10.31
C ALA A 347 29.77 -26.22 -9.48
N THR A 348 29.52 -26.38 -8.19
CA THR A 348 29.03 -25.26 -7.35
C THR A 348 29.50 -25.27 -5.90
N SER A 349 29.35 -24.11 -5.25
CA SER A 349 29.64 -23.86 -3.83
C SER A 349 28.37 -23.59 -3.02
N THR A 350 27.21 -24.13 -3.44
CA THR A 350 25.85 -23.97 -2.86
C THR A 350 24.92 -23.01 -3.63
N ASN A 351 25.08 -21.68 -3.54
CA ASN A 351 24.08 -20.71 -4.03
C ASN A 351 23.71 -20.88 -5.52
N THR A 352 24.69 -21.13 -6.40
CA THR A 352 24.43 -21.38 -7.82
C THR A 352 23.71 -22.71 -8.03
N GLY A 353 23.98 -23.72 -7.18
CA GLY A 353 23.29 -25.01 -7.23
C GLY A 353 21.82 -24.84 -6.89
N ILE A 354 21.52 -24.17 -5.78
CA ILE A 354 20.14 -23.86 -5.37
C ILE A 354 19.41 -23.08 -6.49
N ALA A 355 20.05 -22.05 -7.05
CA ALA A 355 19.47 -21.25 -8.13
C ALA A 355 19.14 -22.10 -9.37
N LEU A 356 20.09 -22.91 -9.83
CA LEU A 356 19.92 -23.75 -11.02
C LEU A 356 18.90 -24.85 -10.81
N THR A 357 18.94 -25.57 -9.68
CA THR A 357 17.96 -26.61 -9.34
C THR A 357 16.56 -26.03 -9.27
N SER A 358 16.35 -24.92 -8.55
CA SER A 358 15.03 -24.31 -8.44
C SER A 358 14.47 -23.86 -9.79
N ILE A 359 15.30 -23.25 -10.66
CA ILE A 359 14.87 -22.80 -11.99
C ILE A 359 14.64 -24.00 -12.91
N ALA A 360 15.52 -25.00 -12.89
CA ALA A 360 15.38 -26.24 -13.65
C ALA A 360 14.09 -26.99 -13.28
N ASN A 361 13.72 -27.03 -12.00
CA ASN A 361 12.47 -27.62 -11.52
C ASN A 361 11.24 -26.96 -12.16
N THR A 362 11.24 -25.64 -12.37
CA THR A 362 10.13 -24.94 -13.06
C THR A 362 10.00 -25.34 -14.53
N LEU A 363 11.03 -25.96 -15.09
CA LEU A 363 11.10 -26.43 -16.48
C LEU A 363 11.03 -27.96 -16.59
N GLY A 364 10.89 -28.68 -15.47
CA GLY A 364 10.90 -30.15 -15.45
C GLY A 364 12.27 -30.80 -15.69
N ILE A 365 13.36 -30.06 -15.48
CA ILE A 365 14.75 -30.52 -15.74
C ILE A 365 15.38 -31.01 -14.43
N LYS A 366 16.02 -32.18 -14.48
CA LYS A 366 16.75 -32.73 -13.33
C LYS A 366 18.11 -32.07 -13.18
N THR A 367 18.64 -32.00 -11.96
CA THR A 367 19.97 -31.43 -11.72
C THR A 367 20.87 -32.38 -10.94
N LYS A 368 22.15 -32.42 -11.32
CA LYS A 368 23.23 -33.08 -10.59
C LYS A 368 24.34 -32.08 -10.32
N LEU A 369 24.71 -31.96 -9.05
CA LEU A 369 25.60 -30.92 -8.57
C LEU A 369 26.88 -31.52 -8.02
N TYR A 370 28.02 -31.02 -8.49
CA TYR A 370 29.34 -31.44 -8.06
C TYR A 370 29.89 -30.42 -7.07
N ILE A 371 30.12 -30.85 -5.84
CA ILE A 371 30.48 -29.97 -4.72
C ILE A 371 31.83 -30.44 -4.13
N PRO A 372 32.80 -29.54 -3.93
CA PRO A 372 34.02 -29.86 -3.20
C PRO A 372 33.74 -30.39 -1.79
N LYS A 373 34.55 -31.34 -1.29
CA LYS A 373 34.45 -31.83 0.10
C LYS A 373 34.72 -30.74 1.15
N THR A 374 35.35 -29.63 0.77
CA THR A 374 35.67 -28.48 1.63
C THR A 374 34.46 -27.60 1.95
N ILE A 375 33.37 -27.67 1.15
CA ILE A 375 32.14 -26.91 1.41
C ILE A 375 31.34 -27.58 2.54
N GLN A 376 30.60 -26.82 3.35
CA GLN A 376 29.84 -27.36 4.48
C GLN A 376 28.79 -28.40 4.01
N LYS A 377 28.61 -29.48 4.76
CA LYS A 377 27.59 -30.51 4.44
C LYS A 377 26.16 -30.04 4.65
N ALA A 378 25.94 -29.08 5.54
CA ALA A 378 24.61 -28.51 5.77
C ALA A 378 23.95 -27.95 4.50
N SER A 379 24.73 -27.54 3.50
CA SER A 379 24.17 -27.10 2.22
C SER A 379 23.49 -28.19 1.40
N ASP A 380 23.89 -29.45 1.59
CA ASP A 380 23.38 -30.58 0.81
C ASP A 380 21.90 -30.80 1.11
N ILE A 381 21.49 -30.54 2.36
CA ILE A 381 20.10 -30.62 2.81
C ILE A 381 19.19 -29.76 1.92
N PHE A 382 19.59 -28.52 1.59
CA PHE A 382 18.79 -27.66 0.74
C PHE A 382 18.74 -28.16 -0.71
N LEU A 383 19.84 -28.70 -1.22
CA LEU A 383 19.94 -29.17 -2.60
C LEU A 383 19.13 -30.46 -2.80
N GLU A 384 19.25 -31.41 -1.88
CA GLU A 384 18.50 -32.67 -1.88
C GLU A 384 17.00 -32.42 -1.66
N ALA A 385 16.63 -31.48 -0.78
CA ALA A 385 15.23 -31.08 -0.60
C ALA A 385 14.62 -30.48 -1.88
N LEU A 386 15.44 -29.82 -2.71
CA LEU A 386 15.03 -29.33 -4.02
C LEU A 386 15.09 -30.42 -5.12
N GLY A 387 15.50 -31.65 -4.79
CA GLY A 387 15.55 -32.78 -5.72
C GLY A 387 16.82 -32.84 -6.57
N ALA A 388 17.90 -32.16 -6.18
CA ALA A 388 19.19 -32.30 -6.85
C ALA A 388 19.91 -33.58 -6.41
N GLU A 389 20.56 -34.26 -7.34
CA GLU A 389 21.57 -35.27 -7.03
C GLU A 389 22.87 -34.56 -6.62
N VAL A 390 23.44 -34.88 -5.46
CA VAL A 390 24.65 -34.21 -4.96
C VAL A 390 25.85 -35.18 -4.97
N VAL A 391 26.91 -34.80 -5.66
CA VAL A 391 28.17 -35.55 -5.73
C VAL A 391 29.31 -34.76 -5.10
N ARG A 392 29.93 -35.32 -4.05
CA ARG A 392 31.05 -34.69 -3.33
C ARG A 392 32.40 -35.12 -3.91
N LEU A 393 33.16 -34.19 -4.48
CA LEU A 393 34.47 -34.45 -5.08
C LEU A 393 35.62 -34.12 -4.10
N PRO A 394 36.73 -34.90 -4.09
CA PRO A 394 37.90 -34.67 -3.25
C PRO A 394 38.80 -33.54 -3.80
N VAL A 395 38.20 -32.39 -4.10
CA VAL A 395 38.87 -31.18 -4.60
C VAL A 395 38.78 -30.05 -3.56
N GLY A 396 39.72 -29.10 -3.62
CA GLY A 396 39.79 -27.98 -2.69
C GLY A 396 38.86 -26.83 -3.07
N LEU A 397 38.76 -26.55 -4.37
CA LEU A 397 37.98 -25.45 -4.94
C LEU A 397 36.93 -25.94 -5.95
N THR A 398 35.85 -25.19 -6.10
CA THR A 398 34.78 -25.52 -7.06
C THR A 398 35.28 -25.54 -8.51
N VAL A 399 36.25 -24.69 -8.86
CA VAL A 399 36.81 -24.62 -10.22
C VAL A 399 37.57 -25.90 -10.62
N GLU A 400 38.11 -26.63 -9.64
CA GLU A 400 38.84 -27.88 -9.87
C GLU A 400 37.90 -29.03 -10.30
N ALA A 401 36.60 -28.92 -10.02
CA ALA A 401 35.60 -29.91 -10.41
C ALA A 401 35.22 -29.86 -11.90
N ILE A 402 35.48 -28.73 -12.60
CA ILE A 402 34.95 -28.45 -13.94
C ILE A 402 35.29 -29.54 -14.97
N SER A 403 36.53 -30.04 -14.95
CA SER A 403 36.97 -31.07 -15.90
C SER A 403 36.19 -32.37 -15.75
N GLN A 404 35.90 -32.79 -14.51
CA GLN A 404 35.11 -33.97 -14.24
C GLN A 404 33.65 -33.77 -14.68
N VAL A 405 33.06 -32.62 -14.33
CA VAL A 405 31.68 -32.28 -14.72
C VAL A 405 31.52 -32.31 -16.25
N ASN A 406 32.47 -31.76 -16.99
CA ASN A 406 32.47 -31.80 -18.46
C ASN A 406 32.49 -33.23 -19.00
N SER A 407 33.33 -34.10 -18.43
CA SER A 407 33.45 -35.50 -18.84
C SER A 407 32.15 -36.25 -18.61
N ASP A 408 31.59 -36.15 -17.40
CA ASP A 408 30.36 -36.84 -17.01
C ASP A 408 29.15 -36.34 -17.80
N ALA A 409 29.03 -35.01 -17.96
CA ALA A 409 27.93 -34.42 -18.73
C ALA A 409 27.96 -34.88 -20.19
N LYS A 410 29.14 -34.97 -20.79
CA LYS A 410 29.30 -35.47 -22.16
C LYS A 410 28.95 -36.95 -22.27
N ALA A 411 29.40 -37.77 -21.31
CA ALA A 411 29.13 -39.21 -21.30
C ALA A 411 27.64 -39.53 -21.13
N GLU A 412 26.94 -38.74 -20.31
CA GLU A 412 25.53 -38.97 -19.94
C GLU A 412 24.53 -38.14 -20.76
N GLY A 413 25.02 -37.32 -21.71
CA GLY A 413 24.17 -36.46 -22.55
C GLY A 413 23.48 -35.32 -21.78
N ALA A 414 24.05 -34.91 -20.65
CA ALA A 414 23.56 -33.80 -19.83
C ALA A 414 24.09 -32.44 -20.35
N ALA A 415 23.38 -31.36 -20.03
CA ALA A 415 23.88 -30.01 -20.23
C ALA A 415 24.86 -29.63 -19.12
N HIS A 416 25.90 -28.86 -19.42
CA HIS A 416 26.74 -28.20 -18.42
C HIS A 416 26.86 -26.72 -18.78
N LEU A 417 26.35 -25.83 -17.91
CA LEU A 417 26.27 -24.41 -18.19
C LEU A 417 27.56 -23.66 -17.84
N ASN A 418 28.36 -24.18 -16.90
CA ASN A 418 29.67 -23.69 -16.49
C ASN A 418 29.67 -22.20 -16.08
N GLN A 419 29.28 -21.93 -14.84
CA GLN A 419 29.17 -20.56 -14.31
C GLN A 419 30.45 -19.71 -14.34
N PHE A 420 31.62 -20.35 -14.47
CA PHE A 420 32.93 -19.69 -14.45
C PHE A 420 33.33 -19.16 -15.83
N GLU A 421 32.94 -19.86 -16.90
CA GLU A 421 33.29 -19.51 -18.27
C GLU A 421 32.12 -18.92 -19.07
N ASN A 422 30.88 -19.09 -18.62
CA ASN A 422 29.70 -18.66 -19.38
C ASN A 422 29.44 -17.15 -19.27
N ASP A 423 29.55 -16.44 -20.39
CA ASP A 423 29.37 -14.98 -20.46
C ASP A 423 27.95 -14.51 -20.10
N ALA A 424 26.96 -15.41 -20.05
CA ALA A 424 25.65 -15.14 -19.48
C ALA A 424 25.73 -14.56 -18.05
N ASN A 425 26.73 -14.98 -17.26
CA ASN A 425 26.99 -14.47 -15.92
C ASN A 425 27.34 -12.97 -15.93
N PHE A 426 28.30 -12.54 -16.76
CA PHE A 426 28.63 -11.12 -16.89
C PHE A 426 27.48 -10.31 -17.51
N LYS A 427 26.87 -10.84 -18.59
CA LYS A 427 25.78 -10.17 -19.32
C LYS A 427 24.58 -9.84 -18.43
N VAL A 428 24.14 -10.76 -17.57
CA VAL A 428 22.96 -10.52 -16.72
C VAL A 428 23.21 -9.41 -15.71
N HIS A 429 24.40 -9.36 -15.13
CA HIS A 429 24.74 -8.32 -14.16
C HIS A 429 24.92 -6.95 -14.84
N LEU A 430 25.40 -6.92 -16.08
CA LEU A 430 25.51 -5.67 -16.85
C LEU A 430 24.13 -5.16 -17.26
N LYS A 431 23.26 -6.06 -17.75
CA LYS A 431 21.90 -5.76 -18.20
C LYS A 431 20.98 -5.34 -17.06
N TYR A 432 21.12 -5.97 -15.90
CA TYR A 432 20.25 -5.79 -14.74
C TYR A 432 21.00 -5.17 -13.58
N THR A 433 21.76 -5.93 -12.79
CA THR A 433 22.32 -5.48 -11.49
C THR A 433 22.97 -4.09 -11.52
N ALA A 434 23.87 -3.83 -12.47
CA ALA A 434 24.53 -2.53 -12.61
C ALA A 434 23.56 -1.40 -12.99
N LYS A 435 22.68 -1.66 -13.97
CA LYS A 435 21.64 -0.72 -14.41
C LYS A 435 20.61 -0.44 -13.32
N GLU A 436 20.26 -1.44 -12.52
CA GLU A 436 19.35 -1.30 -11.39
C GLU A 436 19.94 -0.36 -10.33
N ILE A 437 21.20 -0.57 -9.93
CA ILE A 437 21.88 0.31 -8.95
C ILE A 437 21.86 1.76 -9.46
N ASP A 438 22.22 2.00 -10.72
CA ASP A 438 22.21 3.35 -11.31
C ASP A 438 20.82 3.98 -11.33
N ASN A 439 19.79 3.23 -11.77
CA ASN A 439 18.42 3.73 -11.81
C ASN A 439 17.84 4.01 -10.41
N GLN A 440 18.15 3.16 -9.43
CA GLN A 440 17.70 3.31 -8.04
C GLN A 440 18.36 4.52 -7.36
N LEU A 441 19.65 4.79 -7.61
CA LEU A 441 20.29 6.00 -7.12
C LEU A 441 19.74 7.25 -7.81
N LYS A 442 19.50 7.19 -9.12
CA LYS A 442 18.93 8.31 -9.89
C LYS A 442 17.53 8.71 -9.44
N SER A 443 16.69 7.75 -9.05
CA SER A 443 15.35 8.09 -8.52
C SER A 443 15.42 8.90 -7.21
N LEU A 444 16.59 8.93 -6.58
CA LEU A 444 16.88 9.73 -5.38
C LEU A 444 17.73 10.98 -5.70
N GLY A 445 18.06 11.23 -6.97
CA GLY A 445 18.98 12.30 -7.37
C GLY A 445 20.44 12.05 -6.98
N LEU A 446 20.83 10.80 -6.70
CA LEU A 446 22.15 10.43 -6.19
C LEU A 446 23.05 9.83 -7.29
N LYS A 447 24.37 9.97 -7.10
CA LYS A 447 25.42 9.29 -7.88
C LYS A 447 26.42 8.65 -6.93
N PRO A 448 26.88 7.40 -7.16
CA PRO A 448 27.78 6.74 -6.23
C PRO A 448 29.21 7.29 -6.35
N THR A 449 29.88 7.45 -5.22
CA THR A 449 31.32 7.75 -5.15
C THR A 449 32.15 6.47 -4.98
N CYS A 450 31.56 5.41 -4.43
CA CYS A 450 32.23 4.13 -4.24
C CYS A 450 31.23 2.97 -4.26
N ILE A 451 31.58 1.87 -4.95
CA ILE A 451 30.81 0.62 -4.95
C ILE A 451 31.73 -0.51 -4.48
N ILE A 452 31.27 -1.29 -3.51
CA ILE A 452 32.05 -2.32 -2.82
C ILE A 452 31.29 -3.65 -2.91
N GLY A 453 31.98 -4.72 -3.31
CA GLY A 453 31.39 -6.05 -3.37
C GLY A 453 32.40 -7.19 -3.35
N GLY A 454 31.93 -8.37 -2.95
CA GLY A 454 32.75 -9.56 -2.83
C GLY A 454 33.09 -10.22 -4.18
N LEU A 455 34.28 -10.80 -4.31
CA LEU A 455 34.75 -11.43 -5.54
C LEU A 455 34.58 -12.95 -5.47
N GLY A 456 33.65 -13.49 -6.27
CA GLY A 456 33.46 -14.94 -6.46
C GLY A 456 33.88 -15.39 -7.86
N THR A 457 32.91 -15.59 -8.76
CA THR A 457 33.18 -15.75 -10.21
C THR A 457 33.67 -14.46 -10.88
N SER A 458 33.70 -13.34 -10.15
CA SER A 458 33.88 -11.95 -10.61
C SER A 458 32.76 -11.35 -11.47
N GLY A 459 31.79 -12.13 -11.95
CA GLY A 459 30.81 -11.65 -12.95
C GLY A 459 30.02 -10.40 -12.53
N HIS A 460 29.45 -10.38 -11.33
CA HIS A 460 28.66 -9.23 -10.88
C HIS A 460 29.50 -7.96 -10.68
N MET A 461 30.61 -8.03 -9.94
CA MET A 461 31.46 -6.87 -9.70
C MET A 461 32.16 -6.40 -10.97
N SER A 462 32.50 -7.29 -11.89
CA SER A 462 33.10 -6.89 -13.16
C SER A 462 32.09 -6.15 -14.04
N ALA A 463 30.85 -6.62 -14.09
CA ALA A 463 29.79 -5.92 -14.83
C ALA A 463 29.45 -4.55 -14.21
N ILE A 464 29.43 -4.46 -12.88
CA ILE A 464 29.28 -3.20 -12.15
C ILE A 464 30.46 -2.27 -12.46
N SER A 465 31.70 -2.76 -12.36
CA SER A 465 32.91 -2.02 -12.70
C SER A 465 32.79 -1.43 -14.10
N TYR A 466 32.57 -2.29 -15.10
CA TYR A 466 32.48 -1.89 -16.50
C TYR A 466 31.41 -0.82 -16.71
N TYR A 467 30.20 -1.01 -16.18
CA TYR A 467 29.11 -0.05 -16.31
C TYR A 467 29.46 1.32 -15.69
N PHE A 468 29.91 1.32 -14.43
CA PHE A 468 30.09 2.56 -13.67
C PHE A 468 31.36 3.30 -14.08
N LYS A 469 32.46 2.61 -14.38
CA LYS A 469 33.67 3.23 -14.92
C LYS A 469 33.45 3.80 -16.31
N THR A 470 32.71 3.11 -17.19
CA THR A 470 32.33 3.66 -18.51
C THR A 470 31.50 4.95 -18.38
N LYS A 471 30.60 5.01 -17.39
CA LYS A 471 29.64 6.11 -17.26
C LYS A 471 30.15 7.31 -16.47
N TYR A 472 30.96 7.06 -15.44
CA TYR A 472 31.35 8.07 -14.45
C TYR A 472 32.87 8.23 -14.32
N GLY A 473 33.67 7.36 -14.96
CA GLY A 473 35.14 7.42 -14.92
C GLY A 473 35.68 7.39 -13.50
N GLU A 474 36.65 8.28 -13.22
CA GLU A 474 37.31 8.41 -11.91
C GLU A 474 36.41 8.97 -10.79
N ASN A 475 35.20 9.44 -11.11
CA ASN A 475 34.28 9.94 -10.08
C ASN A 475 33.67 8.82 -9.21
N VAL A 476 33.83 7.56 -9.62
CA VAL A 476 33.36 6.39 -8.88
C VAL A 476 34.51 5.40 -8.69
N LYS A 477 34.72 4.99 -7.44
CA LYS A 477 35.66 3.91 -7.08
C LYS A 477 34.94 2.57 -7.05
N ILE A 478 35.60 1.52 -7.53
CA ILE A 478 35.13 0.15 -7.53
C ILE A 478 36.09 -0.69 -6.69
N VAL A 479 35.57 -1.29 -5.62
CA VAL A 479 36.37 -2.02 -4.64
C VAL A 479 35.92 -3.47 -4.57
N GLY A 480 36.87 -4.37 -4.82
CA GLY A 480 36.68 -5.82 -4.65
C GLY A 480 37.02 -6.25 -3.23
N VAL A 481 36.33 -7.27 -2.72
CA VAL A 481 36.62 -7.89 -1.42
C VAL A 481 36.90 -9.36 -1.61
N GLN A 482 37.98 -9.85 -1.03
CA GLN A 482 38.38 -11.26 -1.07
C GLN A 482 38.78 -11.76 0.33
N PRO A 483 38.79 -13.09 0.55
CA PRO A 483 39.33 -13.66 1.78
C PRO A 483 40.82 -13.37 1.93
N SER A 484 41.28 -13.17 3.17
CA SER A 484 42.71 -13.16 3.50
C SER A 484 43.37 -14.49 3.13
N GLN A 485 44.70 -14.51 3.07
CA GLN A 485 45.44 -15.74 2.77
C GLN A 485 45.04 -16.86 3.75
N ASN A 486 44.75 -18.04 3.23
CA ASN A 486 44.32 -19.24 3.98
C ASN A 486 42.95 -19.12 4.71
N GLU A 487 42.19 -18.05 4.49
CA GLU A 487 40.84 -17.88 5.02
C GLU A 487 39.77 -18.31 4.01
N ILE A 488 38.63 -18.80 4.51
CA ILE A 488 37.50 -19.21 3.68
C ILE A 488 36.28 -18.36 4.08
N ILE A 489 35.77 -17.56 3.14
CA ILE A 489 34.50 -16.85 3.32
C ILE A 489 33.53 -17.38 2.26
N PRO A 490 32.43 -18.07 2.64
CA PRO A 490 31.50 -18.65 1.70
C PRO A 490 31.01 -17.64 0.64
N GLY A 491 31.11 -18.05 -0.64
CA GLY A 491 30.63 -17.28 -1.79
C GLY A 491 31.66 -16.35 -2.44
N ILE A 492 32.82 -16.12 -1.82
CA ILE A 492 33.93 -15.34 -2.39
C ILE A 492 35.24 -16.15 -2.37
N ARG A 493 36.18 -15.78 -3.22
CA ARG A 493 37.50 -16.41 -3.38
C ARG A 493 38.53 -15.38 -3.77
N ARG A 494 39.81 -15.76 -3.70
CA ARG A 494 40.89 -14.85 -4.08
C ARG A 494 41.12 -14.80 -5.58
N ILE A 495 41.57 -13.65 -6.08
CA ILE A 495 41.78 -13.40 -7.52
C ILE A 495 42.80 -14.36 -8.12
N GLU A 496 43.82 -14.76 -7.36
CA GLU A 496 44.89 -15.65 -7.84
C GLU A 496 44.38 -17.06 -8.18
N THR A 497 43.16 -17.41 -7.75
CA THR A 497 42.47 -18.66 -8.12
C THR A 497 41.83 -18.61 -9.52
N GLY A 498 42.01 -17.51 -10.27
CA GLY A 498 41.64 -17.33 -11.68
C GLY A 498 40.20 -16.87 -11.89
N MET A 499 39.97 -15.62 -12.31
CA MET A 499 38.64 -15.01 -12.51
C MET A 499 38.49 -14.42 -13.92
N LYS A 500 37.68 -15.05 -14.78
CA LYS A 500 37.53 -14.69 -16.20
C LYS A 500 37.36 -13.18 -16.45
N TRP A 501 36.34 -12.55 -15.86
CA TRP A 501 35.99 -11.16 -16.21
C TRP A 501 36.79 -10.11 -15.45
N PHE A 502 37.44 -10.47 -14.33
CA PHE A 502 38.18 -9.53 -13.50
C PHE A 502 39.27 -8.79 -14.27
N HIS A 503 39.99 -9.49 -15.16
CA HIS A 503 41.11 -8.95 -15.92
C HIS A 503 40.70 -8.04 -17.10
N HIS A 504 39.40 -7.97 -17.41
CA HIS A 504 38.87 -7.18 -18.52
C HIS A 504 38.28 -5.83 -18.06
N VAL A 505 38.37 -5.51 -16.77
CA VAL A 505 37.74 -4.35 -16.16
C VAL A 505 38.67 -3.70 -15.14
N HIS A 506 38.29 -2.53 -14.62
CA HIS A 506 39.11 -1.78 -13.68
C HIS A 506 38.56 -1.82 -12.25
N PHE A 507 39.38 -2.27 -11.31
CA PHE A 507 39.13 -2.17 -9.87
C PHE A 507 40.15 -1.20 -9.27
N ASP A 508 39.67 -0.21 -8.51
CA ASP A 508 40.54 0.77 -7.85
C ASP A 508 41.29 0.15 -6.67
N GLN A 509 40.69 -0.85 -6.01
CA GLN A 509 41.28 -1.55 -4.88
C GLN A 509 40.68 -2.94 -4.70
N VAL A 510 41.47 -3.86 -4.14
CA VAL A 510 41.01 -5.15 -3.62
C VAL A 510 41.42 -5.24 -2.13
N ILE A 511 40.48 -5.63 -1.28
CA ILE A 511 40.68 -5.68 0.18
C ILE A 511 40.57 -7.11 0.69
N ASP A 512 41.59 -7.53 1.43
CA ASP A 512 41.64 -8.82 2.14
C ASP A 512 40.90 -8.71 3.48
N VAL A 513 39.99 -9.65 3.74
CA VAL A 513 39.17 -9.69 4.95
C VAL A 513 39.21 -11.11 5.54
N THR A 514 39.34 -11.24 6.86
CA THR A 514 39.31 -12.55 7.53
C THR A 514 37.89 -13.04 7.74
N GLN A 515 37.69 -14.34 8.00
CA GLN A 515 36.35 -14.85 8.31
C GLN A 515 35.76 -14.22 9.59
N ALA A 516 36.59 -13.96 10.61
CA ALA A 516 36.14 -13.33 11.86
C ALA A 516 35.61 -11.91 11.60
N GLU A 517 36.35 -11.11 10.84
CA GLU A 517 35.94 -9.75 10.45
C GLU A 517 34.65 -9.74 9.61
N ALA A 518 34.48 -10.75 8.75
CA ALA A 518 33.24 -10.91 8.00
C ALA A 518 32.06 -11.16 8.96
N VAL A 519 32.20 -12.04 9.95
CA VAL A 519 31.16 -12.31 10.95
C VAL A 519 30.84 -11.08 11.79
N GLU A 520 31.86 -10.32 12.23
CA GLU A 520 31.67 -9.05 12.94
C GLU A 520 30.87 -8.03 12.12
N GLY A 521 31.18 -7.92 10.82
CA GLY A 521 30.43 -7.11 9.87
C GLY A 521 28.95 -7.50 9.79
N VAL A 522 28.66 -8.82 9.78
CA VAL A 522 27.28 -9.33 9.84
C VAL A 522 26.60 -8.92 11.15
N ILE A 523 27.23 -9.19 12.30
CA ILE A 523 26.67 -8.94 13.62
C ILE A 523 26.35 -7.45 13.81
N LYS A 524 27.21 -6.56 13.33
CA LYS A 524 27.00 -5.12 13.39
C LYS A 524 25.75 -4.69 12.64
N VAL A 525 25.59 -5.13 11.40
CA VAL A 525 24.39 -4.80 10.60
C VAL A 525 23.15 -5.43 11.21
N ALA A 526 23.22 -6.68 11.66
CA ALA A 526 22.09 -7.35 12.31
C ALA A 526 21.60 -6.60 13.56
N ARG A 527 22.52 -6.19 14.44
CA ARG A 527 22.18 -5.52 15.70
C ARG A 527 21.78 -4.05 15.53
N LYS A 528 22.22 -3.38 14.46
CA LYS A 528 21.98 -1.93 14.26
C LYS A 528 20.91 -1.62 13.21
N GLU A 529 20.66 -2.51 12.27
CA GLU A 529 19.68 -2.34 11.17
C GLU A 529 18.56 -3.39 11.21
N GLY A 530 18.71 -4.46 12.00
CA GLY A 530 17.77 -5.58 12.00
C GLY A 530 17.89 -6.50 10.77
N LEU A 531 18.95 -6.34 9.95
CA LEU A 531 19.18 -7.13 8.74
C LEU A 531 20.25 -8.20 8.98
N LEU A 532 19.86 -9.48 8.92
CA LEU A 532 20.79 -10.59 9.02
C LEU A 532 21.40 -10.91 7.63
N ILE A 533 22.52 -10.26 7.32
CA ILE A 533 23.21 -10.34 6.01
C ILE A 533 24.14 -11.57 5.92
N GLY A 534 24.45 -12.03 4.70
CA GLY A 534 25.38 -13.15 4.49
C GLY A 534 26.84 -12.83 4.83
N LEU A 535 27.69 -13.86 4.96
CA LEU A 535 29.10 -13.69 5.35
C LEU A 535 29.90 -12.84 4.35
N SER A 536 29.69 -13.06 3.06
CA SER A 536 30.33 -12.23 2.02
C SER A 536 29.89 -10.76 2.09
N ALA A 537 28.66 -10.48 2.52
CA ALA A 537 28.18 -9.13 2.76
C ALA A 537 28.81 -8.52 4.03
N GLY A 538 28.99 -9.30 5.09
CA GLY A 538 29.74 -8.90 6.27
C GLY A 538 31.19 -8.50 5.95
N ALA A 539 31.85 -9.25 5.07
CA ALA A 539 33.19 -8.89 4.57
C ALA A 539 33.19 -7.54 3.83
N VAL A 540 32.16 -7.29 3.01
CA VAL A 540 31.96 -5.99 2.33
C VAL A 540 31.74 -4.85 3.32
N VAL A 541 30.98 -5.08 4.39
CA VAL A 541 30.78 -4.10 5.47
C VAL A 541 32.09 -3.78 6.18
N HIS A 542 32.93 -4.79 6.43
CA HIS A 542 34.24 -4.57 7.05
C HIS A 542 35.18 -3.80 6.14
N ALA A 543 35.26 -4.20 4.87
CA ALA A 543 36.03 -3.50 3.84
C ALA A 543 35.61 -2.02 3.74
N PHE A 544 34.30 -1.74 3.71
CA PHE A 544 33.76 -0.40 3.77
C PHE A 544 34.30 0.38 4.98
N GLN A 545 34.26 -0.19 6.18
CA GLN A 545 34.71 0.51 7.40
C GLN A 545 36.19 0.89 7.35
N ARG A 546 37.02 0.09 6.69
CA ARG A 546 38.45 0.39 6.52
C ARG A 546 38.72 1.54 5.55
N ILE A 547 37.87 1.76 4.54
CA ILE A 547 38.12 2.74 3.46
C ILE A 547 37.15 3.91 3.41
N ALA A 548 36.10 3.91 4.24
CA ALA A 548 35.08 4.94 4.21
C ALA A 548 35.65 6.27 4.71
N ASN A 549 35.47 7.31 3.90
CA ASN A 549 35.77 8.68 4.29
C ASN A 549 34.57 9.32 5.00
N GLU A 550 34.73 10.55 5.45
CA GLU A 550 33.65 11.33 6.08
C GLU A 550 32.51 11.72 5.13
N LYS A 551 32.80 11.77 3.82
CA LYS A 551 31.83 12.18 2.78
C LYS A 551 31.71 11.14 1.68
N GLY A 552 30.52 11.02 1.09
CA GLY A 552 30.31 10.25 -0.13
C GLY A 552 29.03 9.41 -0.14
N ILE A 553 28.77 8.81 -1.29
CA ILE A 553 27.63 7.93 -1.54
C ILE A 553 28.17 6.54 -1.85
N TYR A 554 28.00 5.63 -0.90
CA TYR A 554 28.55 4.28 -0.95
C TYR A 554 27.45 3.27 -1.28
N VAL A 555 27.74 2.32 -2.17
CA VAL A 555 26.89 1.16 -2.43
C VAL A 555 27.62 -0.11 -2.04
N LEU A 556 27.02 -0.88 -1.14
CA LEU A 556 27.49 -2.19 -0.71
C LEU A 556 26.63 -3.26 -1.36
N VAL A 557 27.24 -4.18 -2.10
CA VAL A 557 26.50 -5.29 -2.73
C VAL A 557 26.41 -6.46 -1.74
N PHE A 558 25.21 -6.80 -1.29
CA PHE A 558 24.95 -7.88 -0.34
C PHE A 558 24.43 -9.11 -1.08
N PRO A 559 25.27 -10.13 -1.33
CA PRO A 559 24.93 -11.20 -2.27
C PRO A 559 23.83 -12.12 -1.79
N ASP A 560 23.68 -12.34 -0.48
CA ASP A 560 22.72 -13.26 0.10
C ASP A 560 22.42 -13.00 1.59
N SER A 561 21.69 -13.92 2.21
CA SER A 561 21.16 -13.81 3.57
C SER A 561 21.95 -14.60 4.60
N GLY A 562 22.01 -14.08 5.82
CA GLY A 562 22.72 -14.68 6.95
C GLY A 562 22.09 -15.97 7.46
N TYR A 563 20.80 -16.22 7.21
CA TYR A 563 20.10 -17.42 7.69
C TYR A 563 20.72 -18.76 7.22
N LYS A 564 21.57 -18.74 6.19
CA LYS A 564 22.29 -19.92 5.70
C LYS A 564 23.56 -20.26 6.48
N TYR A 565 23.96 -19.41 7.43
CA TYR A 565 25.27 -19.45 8.08
C TYR A 565 25.18 -19.63 9.61
N ALA A 566 24.16 -20.35 10.07
CA ALA A 566 23.92 -20.59 11.49
C ALA A 566 25.13 -21.24 12.19
N GLU A 567 25.78 -22.23 11.57
CA GLU A 567 26.97 -22.89 12.12
C GLU A 567 28.15 -21.93 12.32
N GLN A 568 28.35 -20.97 11.43
CA GLN A 568 29.41 -19.97 11.54
C GLN A 568 29.10 -18.97 12.65
N PHE A 569 27.83 -18.58 12.81
CA PHE A 569 27.41 -17.72 13.92
C PHE A 569 27.55 -18.42 15.27
N GLU A 570 27.14 -19.69 15.36
CA GLU A 570 27.30 -20.51 16.57
C GLU A 570 28.77 -20.54 17.00
N LYS A 571 29.68 -20.95 16.10
CA LYS A 571 31.12 -21.01 16.39
C LYS A 571 31.68 -19.69 16.90
N HIS A 572 31.32 -18.58 16.26
CA HIS A 572 31.79 -17.25 16.65
C HIS A 572 31.23 -16.82 18.01
N LEU A 573 29.93 -17.02 18.25
CA LEU A 573 29.29 -16.62 19.50
C LEU A 573 29.76 -17.46 20.69
N THR A 574 29.95 -18.77 20.51
CA THR A 574 30.51 -19.65 21.55
C THR A 574 31.94 -19.26 21.91
N LYS A 575 32.78 -18.95 20.92
CA LYS A 575 34.14 -18.46 21.17
C LYS A 575 34.14 -17.15 21.96
N HIS A 576 33.32 -16.17 21.55
CA HIS A 576 33.20 -14.90 22.26
C HIS A 576 32.65 -15.03 23.68
N ALA A 577 31.75 -15.98 23.93
CA ALA A 577 31.22 -16.26 25.27
C ALA A 577 32.24 -16.98 26.18
N ALA A 578 33.30 -17.58 25.62
CA ALA A 578 34.38 -18.17 26.39
C ALA A 578 35.50 -17.15 26.71
N GLU A 579 35.59 -16.07 25.94
CA GLU A 579 36.62 -15.01 26.07
C GLU A 579 36.15 -13.81 26.92
N ASN A 580 34.85 -13.69 27.19
CA ASN A 580 34.23 -12.67 28.06
C ASN A 580 33.49 -13.35 29.23
#